data_AF-A0A194XE99-F1
#
_entry.id   AF-A0A194XE99-F1
#
_cell.length_a   1.000
_cell.length_b   1.000
_cell.length_c   1.000
_cell.angle_alpha   90.00
_cell.angle_beta   90.00
_cell.angle_gamma   90.00
#
_symmetry.space_group_name_H-M   'P 1'
#
loop_
_entity.id
_entity.type
_entity.pdbx_description
1 polymer ?
#
loop_
_entity_poly.entity_id
_entity_poly.type
_entity_poly.pdbx_seq_one_letter_code
_entity_poly.pdbx_strand_id
1 'polypeptide(L)'
;MDSTAFWVWVDAFRRLLQVPLCLFIALMFPKIFYSSFLARILTLAFIAFEAALVFRPHEITNMIILYLTGFGAILFLIWSAIMLLFCNPLQDFRRLRRVAVTRIDAKPAVKYEWEAYPTELGWERASWVLDLLVNLRGVGWNYQKPRYLVPQDVQKLYQDIGIDVSSFKPTRGNTLDISTFYKTQSMLLVTRYLLVDLCINLMDINPFFQGSEPPLNWIFPLSPRNLLLAPYNAFLAAIGVYAVLDLYGTCVALIQASLLGPNILGTWGEPFMYPRLWGPLSAIWDEGIIGFWSTMWHDVFKHAFLTLSRALIPGSTRTSKFLRLNTIFVLSALCHAAASYMQAAHTYPILTSISFASQGLAISLQSLIVSFLEKRGVSEVTRKTIVLVFAVVWAYFSMYMFLGDLAASRAFTLKLVPVSVFGLVMGRRWPGWLGS
;
A
#
# COMPACT_ATOMS: atom_id res chain seq x y z
N MET A 1 29.72 14.00 -8.12
CA MET A 1 28.56 14.30 -7.25
C MET A 1 29.03 15.32 -6.24
N ASP A 2 28.39 16.49 -6.20
CA ASP A 2 28.71 17.50 -5.18
C ASP A 2 28.52 16.93 -3.78
N SER A 3 29.41 17.29 -2.85
CA SER A 3 29.36 16.82 -1.46
C SER A 3 28.01 17.08 -0.80
N THR A 4 27.33 18.18 -1.16
CA THR A 4 25.97 18.52 -0.76
C THR A 4 24.93 17.50 -1.20
N ALA A 5 24.95 17.05 -2.46
CA ALA A 5 23.97 16.08 -2.97
C ALA A 5 24.05 14.74 -2.23
N PHE A 6 25.27 14.28 -1.90
CA PHE A 6 25.47 13.08 -1.11
C PHE A 6 24.83 13.19 0.28
N TRP A 7 25.04 14.31 0.98
CA TRP A 7 24.48 14.51 2.32
C TRP A 7 22.94 14.62 2.32
N VAL A 8 22.34 15.18 1.26
CA VAL A 8 20.88 15.18 1.08
C VAL A 8 20.34 13.75 0.96
N TRP A 9 21.01 12.89 0.19
CA TRP A 9 20.63 11.47 0.08
C TRP A 9 20.79 10.72 1.41
N VAL A 10 21.88 10.98 2.15
CA VAL A 10 22.08 10.40 3.48
C VAL A 10 20.98 10.85 4.45
N ASP A 11 20.61 12.13 4.46
CA ASP A 11 19.52 12.63 5.31
C ASP A 11 18.17 12.01 4.94
N ALA A 12 17.87 11.90 3.64
CA ALA A 12 16.68 11.21 3.14
C ALA A 12 16.60 9.76 3.62
N PHE A 13 17.67 9.00 3.45
CA PHE A 13 17.72 7.60 3.87
C PHE A 13 17.60 7.46 5.38
N ARG A 14 18.31 8.31 6.13
CA ARG A 14 18.24 8.37 7.59
C ARG A 14 16.79 8.57 8.05
N ARG A 15 16.09 9.58 7.53
CA ARG A 15 14.69 9.88 7.93
C ARG A 15 13.73 8.77 7.54
N LEU A 16 13.87 8.21 6.34
CA LEU A 16 13.03 7.11 5.88
C LEU A 16 13.17 5.87 6.78
N LEU A 17 14.39 5.58 7.25
CA LEU A 17 14.66 4.42 8.10
C LEU A 17 14.53 4.67 9.59
N GLN A 18 14.48 5.91 10.03
CA GLN A 18 14.53 6.29 11.46
C GLN A 18 13.48 5.55 12.29
N VAL A 19 12.20 5.69 11.94
CA VAL A 19 11.08 5.06 12.66
C VAL A 19 11.10 3.52 12.56
N PRO A 20 11.20 2.89 11.37
CA PRO A 20 11.24 1.43 11.28
C PRO A 20 12.47 0.82 11.95
N LEU A 21 13.62 1.52 11.99
CA LEU A 21 14.82 1.03 12.67
C LEU A 21 14.63 0.97 14.19
N CYS A 22 13.95 1.94 14.79
CA CYS A 22 13.62 1.89 16.22
C CYS A 22 12.74 0.66 16.56
N LEU A 23 11.72 0.39 15.75
CA LEU A 23 10.88 -0.80 15.92
C LEU A 23 11.67 -2.10 15.67
N PHE A 24 12.54 -2.11 14.65
CA PHE A 24 13.43 -3.23 14.37
C PHE A 24 14.30 -3.57 15.59
N ILE A 25 14.96 -2.58 16.18
CA ILE A 25 15.78 -2.75 17.39
C ILE A 25 14.93 -3.30 18.55
N ALA A 26 13.73 -2.75 18.77
CA ALA A 26 12.83 -3.24 19.82
C ALA A 26 12.50 -4.73 19.67
N LEU A 27 12.27 -5.19 18.44
CA LEU A 27 11.97 -6.58 18.11
C LEU A 27 13.21 -7.50 18.13
N MET A 28 14.41 -6.95 17.92
CA MET A 28 15.66 -7.71 18.02
C MET A 28 16.06 -8.03 19.46
N PHE A 29 15.69 -7.17 20.41
CA PHE A 29 16.05 -7.28 21.83
C PHE A 29 14.82 -7.34 22.76
N PRO A 30 13.96 -8.36 22.62
CA PRO A 30 12.70 -8.42 23.34
C PRO A 30 12.87 -8.51 24.87
N LYS A 31 13.98 -9.09 25.35
CA LYS A 31 14.29 -9.14 26.79
C LYS A 31 14.36 -7.75 27.44
N ILE A 32 14.67 -6.70 26.66
CA ILE A 32 14.71 -5.31 27.12
C ILE A 32 13.35 -4.67 26.88
N PHE A 33 12.92 -4.60 25.61
CA PHE A 33 11.80 -3.77 25.18
C PHE A 33 10.41 -4.40 25.41
N TYR A 34 10.35 -5.73 25.61
CA TYR A 34 9.15 -6.48 25.96
C TYR A 34 9.17 -7.03 27.39
N SER A 35 10.12 -6.59 28.23
CA SER A 35 10.26 -7.01 29.63
C SER A 35 9.03 -6.71 30.50
N SER A 36 8.34 -5.61 30.20
CA SER A 36 7.14 -5.16 30.91
C SER A 36 6.26 -4.31 30.01
N PHE A 37 5.00 -4.11 30.40
CA PHE A 37 4.10 -3.21 29.68
C PHE A 37 4.61 -1.76 29.69
N LEU A 38 5.24 -1.32 30.79
CA LEU A 38 5.86 0.00 30.88
C LEU A 38 7.02 0.16 29.87
N ALA A 39 7.89 -0.84 29.74
CA ALA A 39 8.97 -0.82 28.76
C ALA A 39 8.42 -0.67 27.32
N ARG A 40 7.32 -1.36 27.01
CA ARG A 40 6.66 -1.27 25.71
C ARG A 40 6.06 0.13 25.45
N ILE A 41 5.41 0.73 26.46
CA ILE A 41 4.91 2.11 26.37
C ILE A 41 6.05 3.11 26.15
N LEU A 42 7.12 3.01 26.93
CA LEU A 42 8.28 3.91 26.81
C LEU A 42 8.96 3.75 25.43
N THR A 43 9.04 2.52 24.92
CA THR A 43 9.54 2.25 23.56
C THR A 43 8.66 2.93 22.51
N LEU A 44 7.33 2.82 22.63
CA LEU A 44 6.41 3.48 21.70
C LEU A 44 6.51 5.01 21.80
N ALA A 45 6.64 5.56 23.01
CA ALA A 45 6.82 7.01 23.21
C ALA A 45 8.12 7.51 22.57
N PHE A 46 9.20 6.73 22.67
CA PHE A 46 10.45 7.02 21.98
C PHE A 46 10.28 6.97 20.45
N ILE A 47 9.62 5.94 19.90
CA ILE A 47 9.32 5.85 18.47
C ILE A 47 8.46 7.03 18.00
N ALA A 48 7.48 7.45 18.80
CA ALA A 48 6.64 8.62 18.49
C ALA A 48 7.46 9.91 18.49
N PHE A 49 8.40 10.06 19.42
CA PHE A 49 9.35 11.17 19.41
C PHE A 49 10.22 11.16 18.15
N GLU A 50 10.80 10.02 17.80
CA GLU A 50 11.59 9.86 16.57
C GLU A 50 10.77 10.14 15.30
N ALA A 51 9.52 9.70 15.25
CA ALA A 51 8.60 10.04 14.16
C ALA A 51 8.32 11.55 14.08
N ALA A 52 8.22 12.25 15.22
CA ALA A 52 8.08 13.71 15.21
C ALA A 52 9.34 14.42 14.68
N LEU A 53 10.54 13.87 14.95
CA LEU A 53 11.80 14.42 14.44
C LEU A 53 11.92 14.36 12.91
N VAL A 54 11.26 13.37 12.26
CA VAL A 54 11.23 13.24 10.80
C VAL A 54 10.67 14.49 10.13
N PHE A 55 9.74 15.20 10.79
CA PHE A 55 9.07 16.40 10.26
C PHE A 55 9.83 17.71 10.51
N ARG A 56 11.05 17.65 11.06
CA ARG A 56 11.92 18.83 11.14
C ARG A 56 12.31 19.32 9.74
N PRO A 57 12.61 20.61 9.55
CA PRO A 57 13.09 21.15 8.28
C PRO A 57 14.19 20.29 7.64
N HIS A 58 14.17 20.21 6.31
CA HIS A 58 15.07 19.36 5.50
C HIS A 58 15.33 19.99 4.14
N GLU A 59 16.38 19.51 3.47
CA GLU A 59 16.78 19.95 2.12
C GLU A 59 16.48 18.91 1.03
N ILE A 60 15.77 17.84 1.38
CA ILE A 60 15.39 16.78 0.43
C ILE A 60 14.45 17.37 -0.61
N THR A 61 14.81 17.23 -1.89
CA THR A 61 14.04 17.78 -3.02
C THR A 61 13.20 16.74 -3.74
N ASN A 62 13.48 15.44 -3.55
CA ASN A 62 12.73 14.38 -4.21
C ASN A 62 11.34 14.20 -3.56
N MET A 63 10.30 14.59 -4.29
CA MET A 63 8.92 14.66 -3.80
C MET A 63 8.35 13.28 -3.41
N ILE A 64 8.73 12.20 -4.11
CA ILE A 64 8.30 10.84 -3.76
C ILE A 64 8.97 10.38 -2.47
N ILE A 65 10.26 10.64 -2.30
CA ILE A 65 10.98 10.30 -1.07
C ILE A 65 10.36 11.06 0.11
N LEU A 66 10.05 12.35 -0.04
CA LEU A 66 9.35 13.14 0.98
C LEU A 66 7.98 12.56 1.31
N TYR A 67 7.22 12.21 0.27
CA TYR A 67 5.90 11.60 0.42
C TYR A 67 5.97 10.30 1.23
N LEU A 68 6.87 9.40 0.83
CA LEU A 68 7.08 8.12 1.50
C LEU A 68 7.63 8.29 2.92
N THR A 69 8.46 9.30 3.15
CA THR A 69 9.01 9.59 4.49
C THR A 69 7.91 10.05 5.44
N GLY A 70 7.07 11.00 5.04
CA GLY A 70 5.95 11.46 5.86
C GLY A 70 4.89 10.38 6.07
N PHE A 71 4.51 9.67 5.00
CA PHE A 71 3.57 8.54 5.07
C PHE A 71 4.11 7.43 5.97
N GLY A 72 5.37 7.05 5.75
CA GLY A 72 6.07 5.98 6.45
C GLY A 72 6.22 6.26 7.94
N ALA A 73 6.53 7.49 8.35
CA ALA A 73 6.65 7.85 9.76
C ALA A 73 5.37 7.55 10.55
N ILE A 74 4.21 7.96 10.04
CA ILE A 74 2.92 7.70 10.69
C ILE A 74 2.51 6.24 10.57
N LEU A 75 2.73 5.61 9.41
CA LEU A 75 2.44 4.18 9.22
C LEU A 75 3.23 3.31 10.20
N PHE A 76 4.53 3.54 10.35
CA PHE A 76 5.37 2.78 11.26
C PHE A 76 5.10 3.10 12.72
N LEU A 77 4.62 4.30 13.05
CA LEU A 77 4.09 4.59 14.39
C LEU A 77 2.83 3.76 14.69
N ILE A 78 1.90 3.65 13.74
CA ILE A 78 0.73 2.77 13.82
C ILE A 78 1.17 1.30 13.99
N TRP A 79 2.11 0.85 13.17
CA TRP A 79 2.65 -0.51 13.20
C TRP A 79 3.34 -0.82 14.54
N SER A 80 4.10 0.15 15.06
CA SER A 80 4.74 0.07 16.37
C SER A 80 3.71 -0.05 17.49
N ALA A 81 2.62 0.73 17.45
CA ALA A 81 1.55 0.62 18.44
C ALA A 81 0.90 -0.77 18.41
N ILE A 82 0.67 -1.35 17.22
CA ILE A 82 0.14 -2.71 17.08
C ILE A 82 1.05 -3.73 17.78
N MET A 83 2.35 -3.73 17.46
CA MET A 83 3.30 -4.72 17.99
C MET A 83 3.66 -4.50 19.46
N LEU A 84 3.74 -3.24 19.90
CA LEU A 84 4.14 -2.90 21.26
C LEU A 84 2.96 -2.84 22.22
N LEU A 85 1.72 -2.67 21.80
CA LEU A 85 0.60 -2.56 22.75
C LEU A 85 -0.49 -3.62 22.56
N PHE A 86 -0.80 -4.00 21.32
CA PHE A 86 -2.03 -4.76 21.02
C PHE A 86 -1.79 -6.22 20.64
N CYS A 87 -0.61 -6.56 20.13
CA CYS A 87 -0.21 -7.92 19.78
C CYS A 87 1.12 -8.25 20.47
N ASN A 88 1.46 -9.53 20.59
CA ASN A 88 2.80 -9.96 20.96
C ASN A 88 3.42 -10.73 19.79
N PRO A 89 4.11 -10.06 18.86
CA PRO A 89 4.65 -10.73 17.66
C PRO A 89 5.59 -11.88 18.00
N LEU A 90 6.24 -11.85 19.16
CA LEU A 90 7.18 -12.88 19.62
C LEU A 90 6.49 -14.21 19.93
N GLN A 91 5.20 -14.18 20.26
CA GLN A 91 4.42 -15.35 20.66
C GLN A 91 3.35 -15.70 19.62
N ASP A 92 2.69 -14.67 19.10
CA ASP A 92 1.48 -14.82 18.29
C ASP A 92 1.81 -15.06 16.81
N PHE A 93 2.95 -14.55 16.33
CA PHE A 93 3.23 -14.50 14.91
C PHE A 93 4.12 -15.65 14.46
N ARG A 94 3.76 -16.21 13.32
CA ARG A 94 4.51 -17.26 12.63
C ARG A 94 4.50 -16.96 11.14
N ARG A 95 5.65 -17.11 10.48
CA ARG A 95 5.77 -16.96 9.03
C ARG A 95 5.97 -18.32 8.36
N LEU A 96 5.62 -18.41 7.09
CA LEU A 96 5.90 -19.59 6.28
C LEU A 96 7.39 -19.70 5.98
N ARG A 97 7.96 -20.88 6.25
CA ARG A 97 9.34 -21.20 5.93
C ARG A 97 9.41 -22.35 4.94
N ARG A 98 10.11 -22.14 3.84
CA ARG A 98 10.46 -23.15 2.85
C ARG A 98 11.55 -24.05 3.42
N VAL A 99 11.31 -25.36 3.43
CA VAL A 99 12.26 -26.37 3.88
C VAL A 99 12.50 -27.37 2.76
N ALA A 100 13.77 -27.55 2.39
CA ALA A 100 14.18 -28.58 1.44
C ALA A 100 14.16 -29.93 2.14
N VAL A 101 13.42 -30.90 1.60
CA VAL A 101 13.40 -32.27 2.11
C VAL A 101 14.24 -33.13 1.18
N THR A 102 15.44 -33.50 1.64
CA THR A 102 16.27 -34.52 1.01
C THR A 102 15.65 -35.89 1.30
N ARG A 103 15.08 -36.52 0.28
CA ARG A 103 14.70 -37.94 0.34
C ARG A 103 15.79 -38.75 -0.35
N ILE A 104 16.29 -39.78 0.33
CA ILE A 104 17.45 -40.58 -0.11
C ILE A 104 17.20 -41.24 -1.48
N ASP A 105 15.94 -41.51 -1.85
CA ASP A 105 15.57 -42.18 -3.12
C ASP A 105 14.52 -41.42 -3.97
N ALA A 106 14.31 -40.12 -3.73
CA ALA A 106 13.32 -39.35 -4.49
C ALA A 106 13.81 -37.95 -4.85
N LYS A 107 13.23 -37.36 -5.90
CA LYS A 107 13.47 -35.95 -6.24
C LYS A 107 13.26 -35.08 -4.99
N PRO A 108 14.14 -34.11 -4.74
CA PRO A 108 14.01 -33.22 -3.59
C PRO A 108 12.62 -32.61 -3.56
N ALA A 109 11.89 -32.86 -2.47
CA ALA A 109 10.55 -32.36 -2.27
C ALA A 109 10.62 -31.07 -1.46
N VAL A 110 9.84 -30.06 -1.85
CA VAL A 110 9.72 -28.82 -1.09
C VAL A 110 8.58 -28.99 -0.10
N LYS A 111 8.85 -28.69 1.18
CA LYS A 111 7.82 -28.62 2.21
C LYS A 111 7.81 -27.20 2.80
N TYR A 112 6.64 -26.77 3.28
CA TYR A 112 6.50 -25.55 4.06
C TYR A 112 6.18 -25.89 5.51
N GLU A 113 6.54 -24.99 6.41
CA GLU A 113 6.17 -25.06 7.83
C GLU A 113 6.02 -23.67 8.44
N TRP A 114 5.45 -23.61 9.64
CA TRP A 114 5.35 -22.39 10.43
C TRP A 114 6.61 -22.15 11.24
N GLU A 115 7.30 -21.04 10.96
CA GLU A 115 8.45 -20.56 11.72
C GLU A 115 7.99 -19.51 12.74
N ALA A 116 8.12 -19.85 14.02
CA ALA A 116 7.92 -18.92 15.13
C ALA A 116 9.12 -17.96 15.27
N TYR A 117 9.01 -17.00 16.20
CA TYR A 117 10.09 -16.05 16.47
C TYR A 117 11.41 -16.75 16.88
N PRO A 118 12.56 -16.48 16.21
CA PRO A 118 13.84 -17.09 16.55
C PRO A 118 14.41 -16.61 17.90
N THR A 119 14.66 -17.55 18.83
CA THR A 119 15.11 -17.28 20.21
C THR A 119 16.58 -16.90 20.34
N GLU A 120 17.39 -17.19 19.33
CA GLU A 120 18.80 -16.79 19.28
C GLU A 120 18.97 -15.46 18.55
N LEU A 121 19.89 -14.63 19.05
CA LEU A 121 20.25 -13.39 18.37
C LEU A 121 21.16 -13.72 17.18
N GLY A 122 20.73 -13.38 15.98
CA GLY A 122 21.51 -13.65 14.77
C GLY A 122 20.77 -13.28 13.51
N TRP A 123 21.29 -13.75 12.37
CA TRP A 123 20.74 -13.47 11.06
C TRP A 123 19.30 -13.98 10.88
N GLU A 124 18.97 -15.15 11.42
CA GLU A 124 17.62 -15.71 11.32
C GLU A 124 16.57 -14.81 11.96
N ARG A 125 16.85 -14.31 13.19
CA ARG A 125 16.01 -13.32 13.85
C ARG A 125 15.92 -12.03 13.05
N ALA A 126 17.05 -11.50 12.57
CA ALA A 126 17.06 -10.28 11.78
C ALA A 126 16.21 -10.41 10.51
N SER A 127 16.34 -11.52 9.78
CA SER A 127 15.52 -11.85 8.62
C SER A 127 14.04 -11.96 8.97
N TRP A 128 13.69 -12.60 10.09
CA TRP A 128 12.31 -12.73 10.57
C TRP A 128 11.69 -11.37 10.89
N VAL A 129 12.42 -10.52 11.60
CA VAL A 129 11.96 -9.16 11.94
C VAL A 129 11.88 -8.29 10.69
N LEU A 130 12.87 -8.37 9.78
CA LEU A 130 12.83 -7.64 8.51
C LEU A 130 11.59 -8.00 7.68
N ASP A 131 11.31 -9.31 7.51
CA ASP A 131 10.09 -9.78 6.82
C ASP A 131 8.85 -9.12 7.43
N LEU A 132 8.73 -9.16 8.76
CA LEU A 132 7.58 -8.60 9.46
C LEU A 132 7.41 -7.08 9.25
N LEU A 133 8.50 -6.34 9.04
CA LEU A 133 8.48 -4.90 8.81
C LEU A 133 8.29 -4.52 7.34
N VAL A 134 8.81 -5.31 6.39
CA VAL A 134 8.71 -4.98 4.95
C VAL A 134 7.51 -5.63 4.26
N ASN A 135 7.03 -6.76 4.77
CA ASN A 135 5.88 -7.49 4.25
C ASN A 135 4.58 -6.93 4.85
N LEU A 136 4.29 -5.67 4.52
CA LEU A 136 3.14 -4.92 5.06
C LEU A 136 1.78 -5.59 4.75
N ARG A 137 1.73 -6.42 3.70
CA ARG A 137 0.55 -7.21 3.32
C ARG A 137 0.34 -8.45 4.19
N GLY A 138 1.36 -8.88 4.93
CA GLY A 138 1.36 -10.10 5.74
C GLY A 138 1.29 -11.38 4.90
N VAL A 139 1.77 -11.35 3.66
CA VAL A 139 1.75 -12.52 2.77
C VAL A 139 2.61 -13.62 3.39
N GLY A 140 2.03 -14.81 3.60
CA GLY A 140 2.74 -15.93 4.22
C GLY A 140 2.87 -15.84 5.75
N TRP A 141 2.12 -14.95 6.40
CA TRP A 141 2.03 -14.88 7.87
C TRP A 141 0.72 -15.51 8.38
N ASN A 142 0.76 -16.09 9.59
CA ASN A 142 -0.37 -16.77 10.21
C ASN A 142 -1.54 -15.83 10.59
N TYR A 143 -1.28 -14.55 10.82
CA TYR A 143 -2.31 -13.56 11.13
C TYR A 143 -3.04 -13.03 9.88
N GLN A 144 -2.62 -13.43 8.68
CA GLN A 144 -3.18 -12.96 7.43
C GLN A 144 -3.76 -14.12 6.63
N LYS A 145 -5.08 -14.11 6.48
CA LYS A 145 -5.78 -15.03 5.57
C LYS A 145 -5.31 -14.77 4.13
N PRO A 146 -4.85 -15.79 3.39
CA PRO A 146 -4.43 -15.60 2.01
C PRO A 146 -5.62 -15.15 1.16
N ARG A 147 -5.39 -14.26 0.20
CA ARG A 147 -6.43 -13.75 -0.73
C ARG A 147 -6.20 -14.20 -2.17
N TYR A 148 -5.31 -15.17 -2.34
CA TYR A 148 -4.74 -15.54 -3.62
C TYR A 148 -4.41 -17.02 -3.60
N LEU A 149 -4.10 -17.56 -4.78
CA LEU A 149 -3.73 -18.95 -4.95
C LEU A 149 -2.39 -19.23 -4.26
N VAL A 150 -2.36 -20.23 -3.40
CA VAL A 150 -1.16 -20.73 -2.71
C VAL A 150 -1.02 -22.25 -2.92
N PRO A 151 0.20 -22.82 -2.83
CA PRO A 151 0.43 -24.26 -2.99
C PRO A 151 -0.43 -25.11 -2.03
N GLN A 152 -0.77 -26.34 -2.43
CA GLN A 152 -1.62 -27.23 -1.61
C GLN A 152 -1.05 -27.49 -0.21
N ASP A 153 0.28 -27.64 -0.09
CA ASP A 153 0.91 -27.84 1.22
C ASP A 153 0.81 -26.60 2.11
N VAL A 154 0.83 -25.40 1.52
CA VAL A 154 0.57 -24.15 2.23
C VAL A 154 -0.90 -24.06 2.64
N GLN A 155 -1.84 -24.50 1.79
CA GLN A 155 -3.27 -24.53 2.14
C GLN A 155 -3.53 -25.41 3.36
N LYS A 156 -2.89 -26.59 3.44
CA LYS A 156 -2.98 -27.48 4.60
C LYS A 156 -2.49 -26.79 5.88
N LEU A 157 -1.34 -26.11 5.83
CA LEU A 157 -0.82 -25.37 6.99
C LEU A 157 -1.76 -24.28 7.49
N TYR A 158 -2.47 -23.61 6.58
CA TYR A 158 -3.50 -22.64 6.96
C TYR A 158 -4.72 -23.33 7.59
N GLN A 159 -5.17 -24.47 7.04
CA GLN A 159 -6.27 -25.25 7.61
C GLN A 159 -5.93 -25.77 9.02
N ASP A 160 -4.69 -26.20 9.25
CA ASP A 160 -4.21 -26.73 10.53
C ASP A 160 -4.33 -25.69 11.67
N ILE A 161 -4.28 -24.39 11.35
CA ILE A 161 -4.47 -23.29 12.30
C ILE A 161 -5.89 -22.69 12.25
N GLY A 162 -6.84 -23.39 11.61
CA GLY A 162 -8.24 -23.00 11.55
C GLY A 162 -8.57 -21.89 10.55
N ILE A 163 -7.66 -21.57 9.61
CA ILE A 163 -7.93 -20.61 8.55
C ILE A 163 -8.64 -21.31 7.41
N ASP A 164 -9.91 -20.96 7.19
CA ASP A 164 -10.69 -21.47 6.05
C ASP A 164 -10.12 -20.97 4.72
N VAL A 165 -9.68 -21.93 3.91
CA VAL A 165 -9.15 -21.74 2.55
C VAL A 165 -10.11 -22.14 1.43
N SER A 166 -11.29 -22.68 1.76
CA SER A 166 -12.25 -23.17 0.76
C SER A 166 -13.03 -22.05 0.07
N SER A 167 -13.21 -20.91 0.75
CA SER A 167 -13.95 -19.74 0.27
C SER A 167 -13.18 -18.87 -0.73
N PHE A 168 -12.00 -19.31 -1.19
CA PHE A 168 -11.16 -18.52 -2.08
C PHE A 168 -11.67 -18.49 -3.52
N LYS A 169 -11.93 -17.28 -4.01
CA LYS A 169 -11.99 -17.01 -5.45
C LYS A 169 -10.62 -16.49 -5.87
N PRO A 170 -9.77 -17.28 -6.56
CA PRO A 170 -8.49 -16.79 -7.04
C PRO A 170 -8.73 -15.54 -7.89
N THR A 171 -8.11 -14.42 -7.51
CA THR A 171 -8.03 -13.26 -8.39
C THR A 171 -7.34 -13.69 -9.68
N ARG A 172 -7.94 -13.38 -10.84
CA ARG A 172 -7.38 -13.70 -12.16
C ARG A 172 -5.93 -13.21 -12.20
N GLY A 173 -4.98 -14.10 -12.51
CA GLY A 173 -3.58 -13.74 -12.76
C GLY A 173 -2.55 -14.17 -11.71
N ASN A 174 -2.94 -14.90 -10.66
CA ASN A 174 -1.98 -15.59 -9.79
C ASN A 174 -1.85 -17.06 -10.25
N THR A 175 -0.63 -17.45 -10.60
CA THR A 175 -0.28 -18.82 -11.01
C THR A 175 0.80 -19.36 -10.09
N LEU A 176 0.75 -20.65 -9.80
CA LEU A 176 1.79 -21.37 -9.08
C LEU A 176 2.90 -21.88 -10.03
N ASP A 177 2.63 -21.91 -11.33
CA ASP A 177 3.62 -22.30 -12.34
C ASP A 177 4.63 -21.17 -12.57
N ILE A 178 5.90 -21.46 -12.34
CA ILE A 178 7.01 -20.49 -12.40
C ILE A 178 7.14 -19.91 -13.82
N SER A 179 7.01 -20.74 -14.86
CA SER A 179 7.15 -20.27 -16.25
C SER A 179 6.04 -19.29 -16.63
N THR A 180 4.80 -19.63 -16.29
CA THR A 180 3.64 -18.77 -16.52
C THR A 180 3.71 -17.51 -15.67
N PHE A 181 4.19 -17.60 -14.42
CA PHE A 181 4.41 -16.45 -13.56
C PHE A 181 5.40 -15.49 -14.21
N TYR A 182 6.57 -15.98 -14.62
CA TYR A 182 7.59 -15.18 -15.29
C TYR A 182 7.04 -14.50 -16.55
N LYS A 183 6.43 -15.26 -17.47
CA LYS A 183 5.82 -14.70 -18.69
C LYS A 183 4.81 -13.60 -18.37
N THR A 184 3.95 -13.85 -17.38
CA THR A 184 2.94 -12.87 -16.95
C THR A 184 3.59 -11.60 -16.41
N GLN A 185 4.55 -11.73 -15.49
CA GLN A 185 5.24 -10.59 -14.89
C GLN A 185 6.09 -9.81 -15.91
N SER A 186 6.74 -10.49 -16.87
CA SER A 186 7.46 -9.83 -17.96
C SER A 186 6.53 -9.03 -18.88
N MET A 187 5.35 -9.57 -19.22
CA MET A 187 4.36 -8.83 -20.00
C MET A 187 3.80 -7.62 -19.24
N LEU A 188 3.62 -7.73 -17.92
CA LEU A 188 3.26 -6.59 -17.09
C LEU A 188 4.36 -5.55 -17.05
N LEU A 189 5.62 -5.96 -16.91
CA LEU A 189 6.74 -5.04 -16.88
C LEU A 189 6.70 -4.15 -18.13
N VAL A 190 6.57 -4.76 -19.31
CA VAL A 190 6.46 -4.04 -20.59
C VAL A 190 5.22 -3.15 -20.64
N THR A 191 4.03 -3.70 -20.37
CA THR A 191 2.78 -2.95 -20.50
C THR A 191 2.63 -1.83 -19.47
N ARG A 192 3.12 -2.02 -18.24
CA ARG A 192 3.11 -0.99 -17.18
C ARG A 192 4.18 0.05 -17.40
N TYR A 193 5.36 -0.33 -17.90
CA TYR A 193 6.36 0.64 -18.34
C TYR A 193 5.79 1.59 -19.39
N LEU A 194 5.18 1.04 -20.46
CA LEU A 194 4.57 1.84 -21.52
C LEU A 194 3.42 2.71 -21.00
N LEU A 195 2.62 2.21 -20.05
CA LEU A 195 1.55 2.98 -19.44
C LEU A 195 2.08 4.13 -18.58
N VAL A 196 3.11 3.91 -17.76
CA VAL A 196 3.78 4.97 -16.99
C VAL A 196 4.36 6.01 -17.94
N ASP A 197 5.04 5.58 -19.01
CA ASP A 197 5.63 6.46 -20.02
C ASP A 197 4.56 7.33 -20.72
N LEU A 198 3.44 6.72 -21.11
CA LEU A 198 2.29 7.45 -21.68
C LEU A 198 1.74 8.47 -20.68
N CYS A 199 1.51 8.07 -19.43
CA CYS A 199 0.99 8.96 -18.39
C CYS A 199 1.91 10.16 -18.16
N ILE A 200 3.23 9.95 -18.05
CA ILE A 200 4.19 11.05 -17.88
C ILE A 200 4.10 12.03 -19.04
N ASN A 201 4.09 11.54 -20.29
CA ASN A 201 4.01 12.41 -21.46
C ASN A 201 2.71 13.23 -21.51
N LEU A 202 1.58 12.63 -21.16
CA LEU A 202 0.28 13.33 -21.09
C LEU A 202 0.21 14.33 -19.93
N MET A 203 0.81 14.02 -18.78
CA MET A 203 0.89 14.92 -17.63
C MET A 203 1.84 16.09 -17.90
N ASP A 204 2.92 15.87 -18.66
CA ASP A 204 3.90 16.90 -19.02
C ASP A 204 3.35 18.03 -19.88
N ILE A 205 2.35 17.76 -20.72
CA ILE A 205 1.69 18.77 -21.54
C ILE A 205 0.51 19.43 -20.85
N ASN A 206 0.11 18.91 -19.69
CA ASN A 206 -1.07 19.37 -18.98
C ASN A 206 -0.66 20.29 -17.80
N PRO A 207 -1.00 21.59 -17.84
CA PRO A 207 -0.58 22.55 -16.82
C PRO A 207 -0.97 22.18 -15.40
N PHE A 208 -2.06 21.42 -15.21
CA PHE A 208 -2.51 20.96 -13.89
C PHE A 208 -1.41 20.20 -13.14
N PHE A 209 -0.63 19.38 -13.84
CA PHE A 209 0.42 18.55 -13.25
C PHE A 209 1.76 19.25 -13.09
N GLN A 210 1.90 20.48 -13.60
CA GLN A 210 3.15 21.24 -13.60
C GLN A 210 3.31 22.11 -12.34
N GLY A 211 2.53 21.84 -11.28
CA GLY A 211 2.53 22.65 -10.06
C GLY A 211 1.70 23.92 -10.19
N SER A 212 0.72 23.95 -11.10
CA SER A 212 -0.37 24.93 -10.97
C SER A 212 -0.99 24.74 -9.58
N GLU A 213 -1.24 25.81 -8.84
CA GLU A 213 -1.99 25.79 -7.57
C GLU A 213 -3.47 26.06 -7.88
N PRO A 214 -4.27 25.10 -8.40
CA PRO A 214 -5.69 25.33 -8.46
C PRO A 214 -6.18 25.46 -7.01
N PRO A 215 -7.15 26.35 -6.71
CA PRO A 215 -7.69 26.41 -5.37
C PRO A 215 -8.35 25.05 -5.08
N LEU A 216 -7.69 24.23 -4.25
CA LEU A 216 -8.24 22.97 -3.80
C LEU A 216 -9.39 23.29 -2.85
N ASN A 217 -10.61 23.26 -3.38
CA ASN A 217 -11.83 23.34 -2.60
C ASN A 217 -12.91 22.48 -3.27
N TRP A 218 -13.97 22.16 -2.52
CA TRP A 218 -15.04 21.26 -2.97
C TRP A 218 -15.88 21.83 -4.13
N ILE A 219 -15.81 23.15 -4.39
CA ILE A 219 -16.63 23.85 -5.38
C ILE A 219 -15.89 24.05 -6.70
N PHE A 220 -14.55 24.16 -6.67
CA PHE A 220 -13.74 24.45 -7.85
C PHE A 220 -13.99 23.51 -9.04
N PRO A 221 -14.16 22.18 -8.83
CA PRO A 221 -14.50 21.27 -9.91
C PRO A 221 -15.85 21.59 -10.61
N LEU A 222 -16.75 22.35 -9.98
CA LEU A 222 -18.07 22.68 -10.55
C LEU A 222 -18.05 23.88 -11.50
N SER A 223 -16.93 24.59 -11.62
CA SER A 223 -16.83 25.69 -12.57
C SER A 223 -16.94 25.18 -14.02
N PRO A 224 -17.56 25.93 -14.96
CA PRO A 224 -17.79 25.45 -16.34
C PRO A 224 -16.53 24.97 -17.05
N ARG A 225 -15.39 25.62 -16.80
CA ARG A 225 -14.08 25.23 -17.34
C ARG A 225 -13.59 23.89 -16.78
N ASN A 226 -13.87 23.60 -15.50
CA ASN A 226 -13.32 22.44 -14.80
C ASN A 226 -14.25 21.23 -14.78
N LEU A 227 -15.52 21.37 -15.19
CA LEU A 227 -16.48 20.27 -15.22
C LEU A 227 -15.98 19.06 -16.02
N LEU A 228 -15.25 19.30 -17.12
CA LEU A 228 -14.66 18.26 -17.96
C LEU A 228 -13.16 18.03 -17.69
N LEU A 229 -12.43 19.06 -17.26
CA LEU A 229 -10.99 18.96 -17.00
C LEU A 229 -10.67 18.24 -15.68
N ALA A 230 -11.43 18.49 -14.61
CA ALA A 230 -11.24 17.83 -13.33
C ALA A 230 -11.35 16.30 -13.41
N PRO A 231 -12.37 15.69 -14.06
CA PRO A 231 -12.46 14.24 -14.17
C PRO A 231 -11.37 13.66 -15.09
N TYR A 232 -10.99 14.36 -16.16
CA TYR A 232 -9.86 13.96 -17.00
C TYR A 232 -8.55 13.92 -16.20
N ASN A 233 -8.26 14.99 -15.45
CA ASN A 233 -7.06 15.08 -14.62
C ASN A 233 -7.07 14.01 -13.51
N ALA A 234 -8.19 13.84 -12.82
CA ALA A 234 -8.32 12.82 -11.79
C ALA A 234 -8.13 11.40 -12.36
N PHE A 235 -8.71 11.11 -13.53
CA PHE A 235 -8.53 9.83 -14.20
C PHE A 235 -7.07 9.58 -14.60
N LEU A 236 -6.44 10.56 -15.26
CA LEU A 236 -5.04 10.47 -15.68
C LEU A 236 -4.10 10.28 -14.47
N ALA A 237 -4.32 11.05 -13.41
CA ALA A 237 -3.57 10.94 -12.16
C ALA A 237 -3.76 9.57 -11.48
N ALA A 238 -4.99 9.08 -11.38
CA ALA A 238 -5.30 7.78 -10.80
C ALA A 238 -4.66 6.63 -11.59
N ILE A 239 -4.69 6.69 -12.92
CA ILE A 239 -4.01 5.69 -13.77
C ILE A 239 -2.49 5.80 -13.62
N GLY A 240 -1.93 7.00 -13.52
CA GLY A 240 -0.50 7.19 -13.27
C GLY A 240 -0.06 6.53 -11.95
N VAL A 241 -0.77 6.81 -10.85
CA VAL A 241 -0.50 6.18 -9.54
C VAL A 241 -0.66 4.65 -9.62
N TYR A 242 -1.73 4.18 -10.27
CA TYR A 242 -1.95 2.76 -10.51
C TYR A 242 -0.76 2.11 -11.23
N ALA A 243 -0.33 2.71 -12.34
CA ALA A 243 0.70 2.17 -13.21
C ALA A 243 2.07 2.13 -12.52
N VAL A 244 2.43 3.19 -11.77
CA VAL A 244 3.70 3.29 -11.04
C VAL A 244 3.79 2.23 -9.95
N LEU A 245 2.74 2.08 -9.13
CA LEU A 245 2.75 1.09 -8.05
C LEU A 245 2.71 -0.35 -8.59
N ASP A 246 1.96 -0.61 -9.67
CA ASP A 246 1.94 -1.95 -10.31
C ASP A 246 3.29 -2.27 -10.97
N LEU A 247 3.93 -1.27 -11.59
CA LEU A 247 5.29 -1.41 -12.14
C LEU A 247 6.30 -1.74 -11.04
N TYR A 248 6.27 -1.00 -9.93
CA TYR A 248 7.12 -1.28 -8.76
C TYR A 248 6.91 -2.70 -8.24
N GLY A 249 5.66 -3.10 -8.00
CA GLY A 249 5.34 -4.46 -7.54
C GLY A 249 5.81 -5.54 -8.51
N THR A 250 5.67 -5.29 -9.82
CA THR A 250 6.15 -6.21 -10.88
C THR A 250 7.68 -6.33 -10.86
N CYS A 251 8.41 -5.22 -10.71
CA CYS A 251 9.87 -5.24 -10.61
C CYS A 251 10.33 -6.04 -9.39
N VAL A 252 9.72 -5.80 -8.22
CA VAL A 252 10.01 -6.56 -6.99
C VAL A 252 9.76 -8.05 -7.20
N ALA A 253 8.62 -8.41 -7.79
CA ALA A 253 8.25 -9.80 -8.06
C ALA A 253 9.24 -10.50 -9.03
N LEU A 254 9.66 -9.83 -10.11
CA LEU A 254 10.64 -10.37 -11.05
C LEU A 254 12.01 -10.55 -10.41
N ILE A 255 12.49 -9.57 -9.64
CA ILE A 255 13.79 -9.64 -8.98
C ILE A 255 13.78 -10.77 -7.93
N GLN A 256 12.79 -10.78 -7.05
CA GLN A 256 12.79 -11.70 -5.92
C GLN A 256 12.38 -13.12 -6.32
N ALA A 257 11.30 -13.30 -7.09
CA ALA A 257 10.81 -14.64 -7.43
C ALA A 257 11.41 -15.24 -8.70
N SER A 258 11.92 -14.43 -9.64
CA SER A 258 12.48 -14.94 -10.89
C SER A 258 14.01 -14.88 -10.95
N LEU A 259 14.61 -13.72 -10.70
CA LEU A 259 16.07 -13.54 -10.80
C LEU A 259 16.81 -14.24 -9.65
N LEU A 260 16.39 -14.00 -8.40
CA LEU A 260 17.01 -14.60 -7.23
C LEU A 260 16.36 -15.96 -6.88
N GLY A 261 15.02 -15.99 -6.89
CA GLY A 261 14.21 -17.19 -6.77
C GLY A 261 14.31 -17.91 -5.41
N PRO A 262 13.58 -19.03 -5.25
CA PRO A 262 13.47 -19.73 -3.96
C PRO A 262 14.76 -20.40 -3.49
N ASN A 263 15.74 -20.55 -4.38
CA ASN A 263 17.03 -21.16 -4.07
C ASN A 263 17.97 -20.20 -3.33
N ILE A 264 17.87 -18.90 -3.58
CA ILE A 264 18.66 -17.87 -2.90
C ILE A 264 17.87 -17.26 -1.74
N LEU A 265 16.59 -16.95 -1.96
CA LEU A 265 15.76 -16.21 -1.01
C LEU A 265 14.82 -17.08 -0.17
N GLY A 266 14.86 -18.40 -0.31
CA GLY A 266 13.96 -19.31 0.42
C GLY A 266 12.49 -19.00 0.11
N THR A 267 11.66 -18.85 1.14
CA THR A 267 10.23 -18.53 0.97
C THR A 267 10.02 -17.22 0.21
N TRP A 268 10.85 -16.20 0.42
CA TRP A 268 10.69 -14.92 -0.28
C TRP A 268 10.84 -15.09 -1.79
N GLY A 269 11.64 -16.05 -2.27
CA GLY A 269 11.73 -16.29 -3.70
C GLY A 269 10.51 -16.97 -4.33
N GLU A 270 9.47 -17.29 -3.57
CA GLU A 270 8.33 -18.05 -4.09
C GLU A 270 7.33 -17.16 -4.86
N PRO A 271 6.89 -17.56 -6.07
CA PRO A 271 5.94 -16.78 -6.87
C PRO A 271 4.64 -16.40 -6.15
N PHE A 272 4.11 -17.29 -5.31
CA PHE A 272 2.86 -17.05 -4.59
C PHE A 272 3.01 -15.95 -3.51
N MET A 273 4.23 -15.56 -3.16
CA MET A 273 4.48 -14.45 -2.22
C MET A 273 4.25 -13.07 -2.88
N TYR A 274 4.09 -13.01 -4.20
CA TYR A 274 3.89 -11.78 -4.97
C TYR A 274 2.53 -11.76 -5.68
N PRO A 275 1.41 -11.85 -4.95
CA PRO A 275 0.11 -11.73 -5.57
C PRO A 275 -0.08 -10.33 -6.14
N ARG A 276 -0.93 -10.21 -7.15
CA ARG A 276 -1.30 -8.92 -7.75
C ARG A 276 -1.62 -7.86 -6.69
N LEU A 277 -1.13 -6.66 -6.95
CA LEU A 277 -1.32 -5.52 -6.05
C LEU A 277 -2.78 -5.04 -6.08
N TRP A 278 -3.36 -5.01 -7.28
CA TRP A 278 -4.70 -4.51 -7.56
C TRP A 278 -5.71 -5.64 -7.75
N GLY A 279 -6.94 -5.42 -7.29
CA GLY A 279 -8.08 -6.29 -7.58
C GLY A 279 -8.81 -5.93 -8.87
N PRO A 280 -9.89 -6.65 -9.19
CA PRO A 280 -10.65 -6.44 -10.42
C PRO A 280 -11.48 -5.15 -10.37
N LEU A 281 -11.59 -4.46 -11.51
CA LEU A 281 -12.45 -3.29 -11.67
C LEU A 281 -13.94 -3.62 -11.48
N SER A 282 -14.35 -4.88 -11.71
CA SER A 282 -15.74 -5.31 -11.49
C SER A 282 -16.19 -5.12 -10.04
N ALA A 283 -15.27 -5.11 -9.07
CA ALA A 283 -15.61 -4.83 -7.68
C ALA A 283 -16.26 -3.44 -7.49
N ILE A 284 -15.91 -2.46 -8.31
CA ILE A 284 -16.53 -1.13 -8.27
C ILE A 284 -17.98 -1.20 -8.74
N TRP A 285 -18.25 -1.98 -9.80
CA TRP A 285 -19.61 -2.23 -10.28
C TRP A 285 -20.45 -3.03 -9.28
N ASP A 286 -19.86 -4.08 -8.71
CA ASP A 286 -20.57 -5.01 -7.84
C ASP A 286 -20.83 -4.44 -6.44
N GLU A 287 -19.91 -3.65 -5.91
CA GLU A 287 -19.91 -3.22 -4.51
C GLU A 287 -19.73 -1.70 -4.32
N GLY A 288 -19.56 -0.90 -5.37
CA GLY A 288 -19.40 0.56 -5.28
C GLY A 288 -18.11 1.01 -4.58
N ILE A 289 -18.21 2.01 -3.71
CA ILE A 289 -17.07 2.61 -2.99
C ILE A 289 -16.39 1.60 -2.07
N ILE A 290 -17.14 0.72 -1.40
CA ILE A 290 -16.53 -0.33 -0.57
C ILE A 290 -15.80 -1.35 -1.44
N GLY A 291 -16.31 -1.67 -2.63
CA GLY A 291 -15.60 -2.50 -3.60
C GLY A 291 -14.29 -1.89 -4.07
N PHE A 292 -14.31 -0.58 -4.35
CA PHE A 292 -13.11 0.17 -4.68
C PHE A 292 -12.05 0.04 -3.58
N TRP A 293 -12.34 0.42 -2.33
CA TRP A 293 -11.32 0.43 -1.27
C TRP A 293 -10.99 -0.95 -0.68
N SER A 294 -11.92 -1.89 -0.70
CA SER A 294 -11.74 -3.18 -0.03
C SER A 294 -11.23 -4.28 -0.95
N THR A 295 -11.54 -4.22 -2.25
CA THR A 295 -11.23 -5.28 -3.21
C THR A 295 -10.34 -4.80 -4.35
N MET A 296 -10.65 -3.66 -4.98
CA MET A 296 -9.91 -3.19 -6.16
C MET A 296 -8.60 -2.46 -5.80
N TRP A 297 -8.65 -1.51 -4.89
CA TRP A 297 -7.51 -0.71 -4.46
C TRP A 297 -6.51 -1.57 -3.69
N HIS A 298 -5.22 -1.23 -3.81
CA HIS A 298 -4.14 -2.02 -3.23
C HIS A 298 -4.33 -2.27 -1.73
N ASP A 299 -3.91 -3.43 -1.24
CA ASP A 299 -4.08 -3.81 0.18
C ASP A 299 -2.82 -3.71 1.05
N VAL A 300 -1.77 -3.04 0.55
CA VAL A 300 -0.46 -2.85 1.20
C VAL A 300 -0.56 -2.44 2.67
N PHE A 301 -1.37 -1.43 2.99
CA PHE A 301 -1.46 -0.87 4.35
C PHE A 301 -2.71 -1.32 5.10
N LYS A 302 -3.58 -2.08 4.42
CA LYS A 302 -4.93 -2.39 4.90
C LYS A 302 -4.89 -3.19 6.19
N HIS A 303 -3.91 -4.09 6.34
CA HIS A 303 -3.77 -4.90 7.55
C HIS A 303 -3.52 -4.03 8.79
N ALA A 304 -2.58 -3.07 8.72
CA ALA A 304 -2.28 -2.16 9.83
C ALA A 304 -3.52 -1.42 10.33
N PHE A 305 -4.25 -0.79 9.42
CA PHE A 305 -5.43 -0.01 9.78
C PHE A 305 -6.57 -0.89 10.32
N LEU A 306 -6.76 -2.08 9.76
CA LEU A 306 -7.76 -3.04 10.25
C LEU A 306 -7.40 -3.55 11.65
N THR A 307 -6.15 -3.90 11.88
CA THR A 307 -5.70 -4.47 13.15
C THR A 307 -5.81 -3.44 14.27
N LEU A 308 -5.30 -2.22 14.06
CA LEU A 308 -5.41 -1.15 15.06
C LEU A 308 -6.86 -0.75 15.33
N SER A 309 -7.70 -0.60 14.29
CA SER A 309 -9.11 -0.22 14.49
C SER A 309 -9.90 -1.27 15.28
N ARG A 310 -9.64 -2.57 15.08
CA ARG A 310 -10.27 -3.65 15.85
C ARG A 310 -9.83 -3.65 17.31
N ALA A 311 -8.55 -3.35 17.55
CA ALA A 311 -8.00 -3.29 18.90
C ALA A 311 -8.57 -2.10 19.68
N LEU A 312 -8.69 -0.92 19.05
CA LEU A 312 -9.23 0.29 19.69
C LEU A 312 -10.74 0.23 19.94
N ILE A 313 -11.49 -0.42 19.04
CA ILE A 313 -12.95 -0.49 19.11
C ILE A 313 -13.36 -1.95 19.15
N PRO A 314 -13.43 -2.60 20.32
CA PRO A 314 -13.89 -3.99 20.43
C PRO A 314 -15.40 -4.14 20.16
N GLY A 315 -15.85 -5.39 20.00
CA GLY A 315 -17.27 -5.73 19.80
C GLY A 315 -17.73 -5.92 18.36
N SER A 316 -18.99 -6.28 18.16
CA SER A 316 -19.56 -6.66 16.85
C SER A 316 -20.84 -5.90 16.48
N THR A 317 -21.21 -4.89 17.28
CA THR A 317 -22.41 -4.08 17.08
C THR A 317 -22.33 -3.27 15.77
N ARG A 318 -23.48 -2.80 15.27
CA ARG A 318 -23.53 -1.92 14.09
C ARG A 318 -22.70 -0.64 14.31
N THR A 319 -22.78 -0.06 15.51
CA THR A 319 -21.98 1.11 15.91
C THR A 319 -20.50 0.80 15.93
N SER A 320 -20.07 -0.34 16.51
CA SER A 320 -18.67 -0.75 16.51
C SER A 320 -18.14 -0.94 15.08
N LYS A 321 -18.92 -1.53 14.18
CA LYS A 321 -18.55 -1.69 12.76
C LYS A 321 -18.40 -0.33 12.05
N PHE A 322 -19.34 0.58 12.28
CA PHE A 322 -19.29 1.96 11.75
C PHE A 322 -18.05 2.71 12.26
N LEU A 323 -17.81 2.70 13.57
CA LEU A 323 -16.66 3.38 14.18
C LEU A 323 -15.34 2.79 13.65
N ARG A 324 -15.20 1.47 13.58
CA ARG A 324 -14.01 0.81 13.01
C ARG A 324 -13.74 1.26 11.58
N LEU A 325 -14.78 1.27 10.74
CA LEU A 325 -14.65 1.69 9.34
C LEU A 325 -14.13 3.13 9.25
N ASN A 326 -14.70 4.05 10.02
CA ASN A 326 -14.24 5.44 10.03
C ASN A 326 -12.83 5.57 10.60
N THR A 327 -12.49 4.83 11.66
CA THR A 327 -11.12 4.80 12.21
C THR A 327 -10.10 4.36 11.17
N ILE A 328 -10.39 3.34 10.34
CA ILE A 328 -9.49 2.90 9.26
C ILE A 328 -9.15 4.06 8.32
N PHE A 329 -10.17 4.82 7.91
CA PHE A 329 -9.97 5.95 6.99
C PHE A 329 -9.35 7.17 7.65
N VAL A 330 -9.57 7.39 8.95
CA VAL A 330 -8.84 8.41 9.73
C VAL A 330 -7.36 8.05 9.84
N LEU A 331 -7.01 6.79 10.11
CA LEU A 331 -5.61 6.35 10.13
C LEU A 331 -4.92 6.53 8.77
N SER A 332 -5.63 6.18 7.69
CA SER A 332 -5.15 6.43 6.32
C SER A 332 -4.99 7.93 6.04
N ALA A 333 -5.96 8.75 6.48
CA ALA A 333 -5.92 10.20 6.33
C ALA A 333 -4.70 10.82 7.00
N LEU A 334 -4.38 10.41 8.23
CA LEU A 334 -3.20 10.89 8.95
C LEU A 334 -1.89 10.57 8.20
N CYS A 335 -1.78 9.38 7.60
CA CYS A 335 -0.61 9.01 6.80
C CYS A 335 -0.47 9.91 5.56
N HIS A 336 -1.57 10.16 4.83
CA HIS A 336 -1.55 11.03 3.66
C HIS A 336 -1.38 12.52 4.00
N ALA A 337 -1.90 12.97 5.15
CA ALA A 337 -1.67 14.31 5.68
C ALA A 337 -0.19 14.57 5.95
N ALA A 338 0.46 13.62 6.63
CA ALA A 338 1.88 13.69 6.92
C ALA A 338 2.73 13.66 5.64
N ALA A 339 2.34 12.85 4.66
CA ALA A 339 2.99 12.80 3.36
C ALA A 339 2.88 14.11 2.58
N SER A 340 1.71 14.75 2.66
CA SER A 340 1.43 16.07 2.07
C SER A 340 2.21 17.18 2.78
N TYR A 341 2.25 17.17 4.11
CA TYR A 341 2.97 18.15 4.93
C TYR A 341 4.48 18.14 4.69
N MET A 342 5.06 16.97 4.42
CA MET A 342 6.50 16.82 4.13
C MET A 342 6.91 17.35 2.76
N GLN A 343 5.97 17.71 1.87
CA GLN A 343 6.31 18.21 0.56
C GLN A 343 7.00 19.57 0.64
N ALA A 344 8.00 19.79 -0.22
CA ALA A 344 8.73 21.07 -0.25
C ALA A 344 7.93 22.19 -0.92
N ALA A 345 6.97 21.84 -1.79
CA ALA A 345 6.02 22.78 -2.37
C ALA A 345 4.82 23.01 -1.45
N HIS A 346 4.08 24.10 -1.66
CA HIS A 346 2.84 24.35 -0.94
C HIS A 346 1.79 23.27 -1.27
N THR A 347 1.26 22.64 -0.23
CA THR A 347 0.25 21.57 -0.29
C THR A 347 -0.88 21.83 0.72
N TYR A 348 -1.88 20.96 0.72
CA TYR A 348 -3.11 21.09 1.49
C TYR A 348 -3.36 19.87 2.39
N PRO A 349 -2.48 19.61 3.39
CA PRO A 349 -2.52 18.38 4.19
C PRO A 349 -3.86 18.17 4.90
N ILE A 350 -4.51 19.24 5.38
CA ILE A 350 -5.82 19.16 6.05
C ILE A 350 -6.92 18.74 5.06
N LEU A 351 -6.93 19.29 3.84
CA LEU A 351 -7.95 18.93 2.85
C LEU A 351 -7.77 17.50 2.35
N THR A 352 -6.51 17.09 2.13
CA THR A 352 -6.17 15.69 1.85
C THR A 352 -6.65 14.79 2.98
N SER A 353 -6.43 15.17 4.25
CA SER A 353 -6.92 14.42 5.41
C SER A 353 -8.44 14.26 5.40
N ILE A 354 -9.17 15.35 5.19
CA ILE A 354 -10.63 15.34 5.17
C ILE A 354 -11.13 14.44 4.03
N SER A 355 -10.52 14.51 2.85
CA SER A 355 -10.89 13.68 1.70
C SER A 355 -10.78 12.18 2.01
N PHE A 356 -9.66 11.75 2.60
CA PHE A 356 -9.48 10.35 3.01
C PHE A 356 -10.39 9.95 4.16
N ALA A 357 -10.53 10.77 5.21
CA ALA A 357 -11.39 10.47 6.35
C ALA A 357 -12.87 10.34 5.94
N SER A 358 -13.31 11.12 4.94
CA SER A 358 -14.69 11.12 4.44
C SER A 358 -15.12 9.81 3.78
N GLN A 359 -14.18 8.95 3.35
CA GLN A 359 -14.51 7.70 2.66
C GLN A 359 -15.29 6.71 3.55
N GLY A 360 -15.03 6.70 4.86
CA GLY A 360 -15.79 5.88 5.82
C GLY A 360 -17.26 6.31 5.91
N LEU A 361 -17.51 7.62 5.87
CA LEU A 361 -18.85 8.19 5.81
C LEU A 361 -19.52 7.87 4.46
N ALA A 362 -18.79 7.97 3.35
CA ALA A 362 -19.28 7.66 2.01
C ALA A 362 -19.81 6.22 1.92
N ILE A 363 -19.04 5.24 2.41
CA ILE A 363 -19.43 3.83 2.43
C ILE A 363 -20.65 3.61 3.34
N SER A 364 -20.72 4.34 4.45
CA SER A 364 -21.86 4.26 5.37
C SER A 364 -23.14 4.82 4.74
N LEU A 365 -23.05 5.96 4.04
CA LEU A 365 -24.14 6.54 3.25
C LEU A 365 -24.57 5.61 2.11
N GLN A 366 -23.62 5.05 1.37
CA GLN A 366 -23.90 4.05 0.33
C GLN A 366 -24.70 2.87 0.91
N SER A 367 -24.32 2.38 2.09
CA SER A 367 -25.02 1.28 2.76
C SER A 367 -26.48 1.65 3.09
N LEU A 368 -26.74 2.90 3.48
CA LEU A 368 -28.10 3.40 3.71
C LEU A 368 -28.91 3.49 2.41
N ILE A 369 -28.29 3.98 1.33
CA ILE A 369 -28.91 4.03 -0.02
C ILE A 369 -29.30 2.62 -0.46
N VAL A 370 -28.38 1.65 -0.35
CA VAL A 370 -28.63 0.24 -0.69
C VAL A 370 -29.81 -0.31 0.11
N SER A 371 -29.78 -0.17 1.44
CA SER A 371 -30.88 -0.64 2.31
C SER A 371 -32.22 0.03 1.98
N PHE A 372 -32.23 1.31 1.61
CA PHE A 372 -33.45 2.01 1.21
C PHE A 372 -34.01 1.48 -0.10
N LEU A 373 -33.16 1.29 -1.12
CA LEU A 373 -33.57 0.78 -2.43
C LEU A 373 -34.05 -0.68 -2.35
N GLU A 374 -33.40 -1.51 -1.52
CA GLU A 374 -33.83 -2.89 -1.26
C GLU A 374 -35.23 -2.94 -0.62
N LYS A 375 -35.49 -2.10 0.39
CA LYS A 375 -36.82 -1.98 1.01
C LYS A 375 -37.91 -1.53 0.04
N ARG A 376 -37.54 -0.83 -1.04
CA ARG A 376 -38.45 -0.36 -2.10
C ARG A 376 -38.60 -1.38 -3.23
N GLY A 377 -37.98 -2.55 -3.15
CA GLY A 377 -38.07 -3.58 -4.19
C GLY A 377 -37.37 -3.20 -5.50
N VAL A 378 -36.41 -2.27 -5.46
CA VAL A 378 -35.67 -1.84 -6.66
C VAL A 378 -34.78 -2.98 -7.16
N SER A 379 -34.78 -3.22 -8.48
CA SER A 379 -33.98 -4.27 -9.11
C SER A 379 -32.48 -4.16 -8.78
N GLU A 380 -31.77 -5.28 -8.80
CA GLU A 380 -30.33 -5.30 -8.50
C GLU A 380 -29.53 -4.42 -9.46
N VAL A 381 -29.82 -4.49 -10.76
CA VAL A 381 -29.11 -3.70 -11.79
C VAL A 381 -29.32 -2.21 -11.54
N THR A 382 -30.56 -1.78 -11.30
CA THR A 382 -30.86 -0.38 -10.99
C THR A 382 -30.15 0.08 -9.71
N ARG A 383 -30.12 -0.76 -8.67
CA ARG A 383 -29.42 -0.48 -7.41
C ARG A 383 -27.92 -0.31 -7.61
N LYS A 384 -27.28 -1.23 -8.35
CA LYS A 384 -25.85 -1.16 -8.70
C LYS A 384 -25.54 0.10 -9.50
N THR A 385 -26.38 0.46 -10.48
CA THR A 385 -26.23 1.70 -11.24
C THR A 385 -26.31 2.94 -10.35
N ILE A 386 -27.29 3.03 -9.44
CA ILE A 386 -27.40 4.17 -8.51
C ILE A 386 -26.17 4.26 -7.60
N VAL A 387 -25.71 3.12 -7.06
CA VAL A 387 -24.51 3.04 -6.23
C VAL A 387 -23.26 3.46 -7.02
N LEU A 388 -23.13 3.04 -8.27
CA LEU A 388 -22.02 3.44 -9.13
C LEU A 388 -22.04 4.95 -9.39
N VAL A 389 -23.21 5.52 -9.71
CA VAL A 389 -23.35 6.97 -9.91
C VAL A 389 -22.95 7.72 -8.63
N PHE A 390 -23.43 7.26 -7.46
CA PHE A 390 -23.02 7.81 -6.17
C PHE A 390 -21.49 7.73 -5.98
N ALA A 391 -20.88 6.58 -6.28
CA ALA A 391 -19.44 6.38 -6.17
C ALA A 391 -18.65 7.32 -7.10
N VAL A 392 -19.08 7.48 -8.36
CA VAL A 392 -18.44 8.37 -9.34
C VAL A 392 -18.55 9.84 -8.89
N VAL A 393 -19.73 10.27 -8.45
CA VAL A 393 -19.94 11.63 -7.93
C VAL A 393 -19.09 11.86 -6.68
N TRP A 394 -19.02 10.91 -5.76
CA TRP A 394 -18.17 11.03 -4.57
C TRP A 394 -16.68 11.09 -4.93
N ALA A 395 -16.24 10.23 -5.85
CA ALA A 395 -14.87 10.19 -6.34
C ALA A 395 -14.49 11.50 -7.04
N TYR A 396 -15.40 12.10 -7.81
CA TYR A 396 -15.19 13.38 -8.49
C TYR A 396 -14.65 14.45 -7.55
N PHE A 397 -15.25 14.60 -6.37
CA PHE A 397 -14.81 15.59 -5.39
C PHE A 397 -13.61 15.11 -4.56
N SER A 398 -13.66 13.87 -4.06
CA SER A 398 -12.63 13.37 -3.14
C SER A 398 -11.29 13.13 -3.83
N MET A 399 -11.29 12.58 -5.05
CA MET A 399 -10.05 12.36 -5.83
C MET A 399 -9.44 13.67 -6.30
N TYR A 400 -10.25 14.69 -6.62
CA TYR A 400 -9.73 16.00 -6.98
C TYR A 400 -8.85 16.59 -5.85
N MET A 401 -9.28 16.45 -4.59
CA MET A 401 -8.50 16.92 -3.44
C MET A 401 -7.17 16.18 -3.31
N PHE A 402 -7.19 14.85 -3.32
CA PHE A 402 -5.97 14.06 -3.13
C PHE A 402 -4.99 14.17 -4.31
N LEU A 403 -5.49 13.99 -5.54
CA LEU A 403 -4.65 14.00 -6.74
C LEU A 403 -4.23 15.42 -7.11
N GLY A 404 -5.05 16.42 -6.78
CA GLY A 404 -4.68 17.82 -6.86
C GLY A 404 -3.56 18.21 -5.90
N ASP A 405 -3.56 17.66 -4.68
CA ASP A 405 -2.49 17.88 -3.71
C ASP A 405 -1.14 17.28 -4.17
N LEU A 406 -1.16 16.06 -4.73
CA LEU A 406 0.00 15.45 -5.39
C LEU A 406 0.47 16.25 -6.62
N ALA A 407 -0.45 16.85 -7.37
CA ALA A 407 -0.12 17.71 -8.50
C ALA A 407 0.49 19.04 -8.07
N ALA A 408 -0.02 19.65 -7.00
CA ALA A 408 0.54 20.85 -6.37
C ALA A 408 1.97 20.58 -5.87
N SER A 409 2.22 19.36 -5.34
CA SER A 409 3.56 18.94 -4.94
C SER A 409 4.51 18.62 -6.10
N ARG A 410 4.06 18.73 -7.35
CA ARG A 410 4.80 18.36 -8.57
C ARG A 410 5.25 16.89 -8.58
N ALA A 411 4.60 16.01 -7.81
CA ALA A 411 4.97 14.59 -7.77
C ALA A 411 4.88 13.92 -9.17
N PHE A 412 3.97 14.39 -10.01
CA PHE A 412 3.77 13.88 -11.37
C PHE A 412 4.79 14.35 -12.40
N THR A 413 5.71 15.28 -12.05
CA THR A 413 6.75 15.73 -12.99
C THR A 413 7.98 14.82 -13.01
N LEU A 414 8.09 13.90 -12.04
CA LEU A 414 9.22 12.99 -11.90
C LEU A 414 9.29 12.00 -13.07
N LYS A 415 10.50 11.83 -13.63
CA LYS A 415 10.75 10.93 -14.76
C LYS A 415 11.08 9.54 -14.23
N LEU A 416 10.04 8.74 -14.02
CA LEU A 416 10.16 7.41 -13.42
C LEU A 416 10.62 6.32 -14.39
N VAL A 417 10.79 6.61 -15.68
CA VAL A 417 11.30 5.68 -16.69
C VAL A 417 12.60 6.19 -17.34
N PRO A 418 13.61 5.32 -17.55
CA PRO A 418 14.92 5.75 -18.03
C PRO A 418 14.86 6.24 -19.47
N VAL A 419 13.95 5.67 -20.29
CA VAL A 419 13.76 6.00 -21.70
C VAL A 419 12.28 6.16 -22.01
N SER A 420 11.91 7.14 -22.83
CA SER A 420 10.52 7.36 -23.23
C SER A 420 10.26 6.97 -24.68
N VAL A 421 9.41 5.95 -24.87
CA VAL A 421 8.93 5.51 -26.18
C VAL A 421 7.93 6.52 -26.72
N PHE A 422 6.97 6.96 -25.90
CA PHE A 422 5.98 7.94 -26.30
C PHE A 422 6.58 9.33 -26.51
N GLY A 423 7.57 9.71 -25.72
CA GLY A 423 8.32 10.94 -25.90
C GLY A 423 9.04 10.97 -27.25
N LEU A 424 9.66 9.85 -27.65
CA LEU A 424 10.26 9.71 -28.98
C LEU A 424 9.22 9.85 -30.09
N VAL A 425 8.07 9.18 -29.98
CA VAL A 425 6.96 9.27 -30.96
C VAL A 425 6.41 10.70 -31.05
N MET A 426 6.35 11.42 -29.94
CA MET A 426 5.92 12.83 -29.89
C MET A 426 7.02 13.83 -30.27
N GLY A 427 8.23 13.38 -30.63
CA GLY A 427 9.36 14.25 -30.97
C GLY A 427 9.90 15.07 -29.79
N ARG A 428 9.71 14.61 -28.56
CA ARG A 428 10.15 15.31 -27.33
C ARG A 428 11.51 14.79 -26.85
N ARG A 429 12.36 15.72 -26.41
CA ARG A 429 13.63 15.37 -25.76
C ARG A 429 13.34 14.77 -24.38
N TRP A 430 13.81 13.54 -24.14
CA TRP A 430 13.68 12.88 -22.85
C TRP A 430 14.91 13.17 -21.99
N PRO A 431 14.75 13.78 -20.80
CA PRO A 431 15.89 14.10 -19.94
C PRO A 431 16.37 12.90 -19.10
N GLY A 432 15.69 11.74 -19.19
CA GLY A 432 16.04 10.53 -18.45
C GLY A 432 15.75 10.64 -16.94
N TRP A 433 16.17 9.62 -16.19
CA TRP A 433 16.08 9.59 -14.72
C TRP A 433 16.93 10.67 -14.03
N LEU A 434 17.99 11.14 -14.70
CA LEU A 434 18.92 12.13 -14.13
C LEU A 434 18.44 13.57 -14.27
N GLY A 435 17.36 13.81 -15.03
CA GLY A 435 16.81 15.14 -15.26
C GLY A 435 15.66 15.53 -14.33
N SER A 436 15.42 14.77 -13.26
CA SER A 436 14.34 14.98 -12.29
C SER A 436 14.86 15.26 -10.89
#